data_AF-Q5B6A8-F1
#
_entry.id   AF-Q5B6A8-F1
#
_cell.length_a   1.000
_cell.length_b   1.000
_cell.length_c   1.000
_cell.angle_alpha   90.00
_cell.angle_beta   90.00
_cell.angle_gamma   90.00
#
_symmetry.space_group_name_H-M   'P 1'
#
loop_
_entity.id
_entity.type
_entity.pdbx_description
1 polymer ?
#
loop_
_entity_poly.entity_id
_entity_poly.type
_entity_poly.pdbx_seq_one_letter_code
_entity_poly.pdbx_strand_id
1 'polypeptide(L)'
;MAGAVSPSSSLPLSTSTSSHPRSSADDTIAVFPTLLTRVIATTYRTLIRRNAVYLTSIFVGAFAFEVAFDTTTNKLWDTWNRGRQWKDIKHQYLTKADEEDDE
;
A
#
# COMPACT_ATOMS: atom_id res chain seq x y z
N MET A 1 -53.02 -70.59 8.96
CA MET A 1 -53.23 -69.58 7.88
C MET A 1 -52.21 -68.49 8.10
N ALA A 2 -51.36 -68.30 7.09
CA ALA A 2 -50.27 -67.34 7.09
C ALA A 2 -50.80 -65.91 6.99
N GLY A 3 -50.15 -64.98 7.68
CA GLY A 3 -50.47 -63.56 7.63
C GLY A 3 -49.28 -62.74 8.08
N ALA A 4 -48.16 -62.86 7.36
CA ALA A 4 -47.03 -61.96 7.50
C ALA A 4 -47.42 -60.59 6.91
N VAL A 5 -47.59 -59.59 7.77
CA VAL A 5 -47.71 -58.18 7.37
C VAL A 5 -46.40 -57.50 7.69
N SER A 6 -45.63 -57.24 6.62
CA SER A 6 -44.32 -56.62 6.64
C SER A 6 -44.35 -55.18 7.18
N PRO A 7 -43.26 -54.69 7.80
CA PRO A 7 -43.14 -53.28 8.17
C PRO A 7 -42.93 -52.41 6.92
N SER A 8 -43.74 -51.37 6.79
CA SER A 8 -43.60 -50.36 5.74
C SER A 8 -42.41 -49.44 6.05
N SER A 9 -41.25 -49.74 5.46
CA SER A 9 -40.10 -48.85 5.44
C SER A 9 -40.38 -47.68 4.51
N SER A 10 -40.62 -46.50 5.07
CA SER A 10 -40.64 -45.24 4.32
C SER A 10 -39.25 -44.95 3.74
N LEU A 11 -39.17 -44.86 2.41
CA LEU A 11 -37.96 -44.54 1.67
C LEU A 11 -37.39 -43.17 2.09
N PRO A 12 -36.07 -43.03 2.32
CA PRO A 12 -35.46 -41.72 2.49
C PRO A 12 -35.45 -40.99 1.14
N LEU A 13 -36.01 -39.78 1.11
CA LEU A 13 -35.91 -38.85 -0.01
C LEU A 13 -34.45 -38.44 -0.17
N SER A 14 -33.78 -38.93 -1.22
CA SER A 14 -32.43 -38.50 -1.58
C SER A 14 -32.45 -37.01 -1.91
N THR A 15 -32.04 -36.16 -0.97
CA THR A 15 -31.59 -34.81 -1.28
C THR A 15 -30.33 -34.95 -2.12
N SER A 16 -30.47 -34.79 -3.44
CA SER A 16 -29.34 -34.72 -4.35
C SER A 16 -28.54 -33.46 -4.01
N THR A 17 -27.57 -33.61 -3.11
CA THR A 17 -26.55 -32.60 -2.89
C THR A 17 -25.68 -32.60 -4.15
N SER A 18 -25.97 -31.66 -5.05
CA SER A 18 -25.09 -31.36 -6.17
C SER A 18 -23.78 -30.84 -5.58
N SER A 19 -22.82 -31.74 -5.38
CA SER A 19 -21.45 -31.44 -5.05
C SER A 19 -20.75 -31.03 -6.34
N HIS A 20 -21.03 -29.81 -6.82
CA HIS A 20 -20.15 -29.19 -7.80
C HIS A 20 -18.79 -28.95 -7.12
N PRO A 21 -17.67 -29.52 -7.63
CA PRO A 21 -16.35 -29.14 -7.17
C PRO A 21 -16.15 -27.67 -7.56
N ARG A 22 -16.13 -26.78 -6.57
CA ARG A 22 -15.82 -25.36 -6.73
C ARG A 22 -14.41 -25.28 -7.34
N SER A 23 -14.32 -24.77 -8.57
CA SER A 23 -13.07 -24.65 -9.30
C SER A 23 -12.13 -23.71 -8.55
N SER A 24 -10.90 -24.14 -8.31
CA SER A 24 -9.85 -23.32 -7.68
C SER A 24 -9.59 -21.99 -8.42
N ALA A 25 -10.06 -21.87 -9.67
CA ALA A 25 -9.96 -20.67 -10.49
C ALA A 25 -10.87 -19.51 -10.01
N ASP A 26 -11.98 -19.82 -9.33
CA ASP A 26 -12.90 -18.79 -8.79
C ASP A 26 -12.29 -18.03 -7.61
N ASP A 27 -11.37 -18.67 -6.87
CA ASP A 27 -10.67 -18.04 -5.75
C ASP A 27 -9.56 -17.09 -6.24
N THR A 28 -8.91 -17.37 -7.37
CA THR A 28 -7.81 -16.56 -7.92
C THR A 28 -8.25 -15.19 -8.41
N ILE A 29 -9.46 -15.08 -8.98
CA ILE A 29 -10.05 -13.81 -9.45
C ILE A 29 -10.49 -12.92 -8.27
N ALA A 30 -10.80 -13.52 -7.12
CA ALA A 30 -11.18 -12.81 -5.90
C ALA A 30 -9.97 -12.32 -5.06
N VAL A 31 -8.73 -12.78 -5.30
CA VAL A 31 -7.57 -12.39 -4.46
C VAL A 31 -7.14 -10.93 -4.69
N PHE A 32 -7.22 -10.44 -5.93
CA PHE A 32 -6.82 -9.08 -6.27
C PHE A 32 -7.70 -7.98 -5.63
N PRO A 33 -9.05 -8.05 -5.66
CA PRO A 33 -9.89 -7.06 -4.97
C PRO A 33 -9.86 -7.22 -3.44
N THR A 34 -9.50 -8.39 -2.91
CA THR A 34 -9.50 -8.65 -1.46
C THR A 34 -8.24 -8.17 -0.76
N LEU A 35 -7.07 -8.15 -1.41
CA LEU A 35 -5.83 -7.68 -0.78
C LEU A 35 -5.87 -6.18 -0.52
N LEU A 36 -6.32 -5.40 -1.50
CA LEU A 36 -6.53 -3.95 -1.34
C LEU A 36 -7.54 -3.67 -0.23
N THR A 37 -8.68 -4.38 -0.24
CA THR A 37 -9.72 -4.24 0.80
C THR A 37 -9.18 -4.58 2.20
N ARG A 38 -8.32 -5.60 2.32
CA ARG A 38 -7.69 -6.00 3.59
C ARG A 38 -6.70 -4.96 4.10
N VAL A 39 -5.86 -4.40 3.24
CA VAL A 39 -4.91 -3.34 3.61
C VAL A 39 -5.69 -2.10 4.06
N ILE A 40 -6.67 -1.66 3.29
CA ILE A 40 -7.49 -0.49 3.61
C ILE A 40 -8.24 -0.70 4.94
N ALA A 41 -8.89 -1.86 5.14
CA ALA A 41 -9.61 -2.16 6.37
C ALA A 41 -8.69 -2.18 7.59
N THR A 42 -7.48 -2.72 7.43
CA THR A 42 -6.48 -2.76 8.50
C THR A 42 -6.00 -1.35 8.85
N THR A 43 -5.60 -0.55 7.86
CA THR A 43 -5.16 0.84 8.04
C THR A 43 -6.26 1.72 8.65
N TYR A 44 -7.50 1.57 8.20
CA TYR A 44 -8.63 2.32 8.75
C TYR A 44 -8.84 1.99 10.23
N ARG A 45 -8.79 0.71 10.61
CA ARG A 45 -8.99 0.28 12.00
C ARG A 45 -7.83 0.70 12.91
N THR A 46 -6.60 0.74 12.41
CA THR A 46 -5.40 1.06 13.20
C THR A 46 -5.13 2.55 13.31
N LEU A 47 -5.22 3.30 12.20
CA LEU A 47 -4.81 4.70 12.15
C LEU A 47 -5.99 5.67 12.20
N ILE A 48 -7.10 5.36 11.52
CA ILE A 48 -8.16 6.36 11.25
C ILE A 48 -9.26 6.34 12.32
N ARG A 49 -9.60 5.16 12.86
CA ARG A 49 -10.72 5.02 13.81
C ARG A 49 -10.51 5.71 15.16
N ARG A 50 -9.26 5.94 15.57
CA ARG A 50 -8.93 6.55 16.87
C ARG A 50 -8.47 7.98 16.63
N ASN A 51 -9.30 8.97 16.99
CA ASN A 51 -9.04 10.40 16.78
C ASN A 51 -7.63 10.85 17.17
N ALA A 52 -7.14 10.42 18.34
CA ALA A 52 -5.79 10.75 18.79
C ALA A 52 -4.70 10.15 17.88
N VAL A 53 -4.84 8.86 17.52
CA VAL A 53 -3.88 8.17 16.65
C VAL A 53 -3.87 8.80 15.26
N TYR A 54 -5.04 9.14 14.72
CA TYR A 54 -5.17 9.78 13.42
C TYR A 54 -4.37 11.08 13.34
N LEU A 55 -4.60 12.02 14.27
CA LEU A 55 -3.88 13.30 14.27
C LEU A 55 -2.38 13.11 14.50
N THR A 56 -1.97 12.25 15.44
CA THR A 56 -0.54 11.96 15.66
C THR A 56 0.13 11.37 14.43
N SER A 57 -0.55 10.48 13.70
CA SER A 57 -0.02 9.87 12.48
C SER A 57 0.17 10.89 11.36
N ILE A 58 -0.73 11.87 11.25
CA ILE A 58 -0.60 12.97 10.30
C ILE A 58 0.59 13.85 10.66
N PHE A 59 0.75 14.23 11.94
CA PHE A 59 1.87 15.08 12.33
C PHE A 59 3.22 14.40 12.15
N VAL A 60 3.34 13.13 12.57
CA VAL A 60 4.56 12.34 12.36
C VAL A 60 4.83 12.14 10.87
N GLY A 61 3.78 11.84 10.10
CA GLY A 61 3.87 11.68 8.65
C GLY A 61 4.28 12.96 7.95
N ALA A 62 3.73 14.10 8.34
CA ALA A 62 4.05 15.41 7.77
C ALA A 62 5.51 15.78 8.04
N PHE A 63 6.00 15.59 9.27
CA PHE A 63 7.41 15.87 9.61
C PHE A 63 8.37 14.95 8.85
N ALA A 64 8.07 13.64 8.81
CA ALA A 64 8.89 12.70 8.05
C ALA A 64 8.85 13.01 6.54
N PHE A 65 7.70 13.40 6.01
CA PHE A 65 7.52 13.78 4.61
C PHE A 65 8.26 15.06 4.28
N GLU A 66 8.20 16.10 5.12
CA GLU A 66 8.94 17.36 4.95
C GLU A 66 10.43 17.11 4.73
N VAL A 67 11.08 16.39 5.65
CA VAL A 67 12.51 16.08 5.56
C VAL A 67 12.85 15.28 4.30
N ALA A 68 12.04 14.26 3.99
CA ALA A 68 12.27 13.41 2.83
C ALA A 68 12.04 14.17 1.52
N PHE A 69 10.98 14.97 1.45
CA PHE A 69 10.58 15.71 0.26
C PHE A 69 11.58 16.81 -0.06
N ASP A 70 11.98 17.61 0.93
CA ASP A 70 12.98 18.67 0.74
C ASP A 70 14.31 18.09 0.26
N THR A 71 14.78 17.02 0.90
CA THR A 71 16.04 16.37 0.51
C THR A 71 15.96 15.82 -0.91
N THR A 72 14.85 15.16 -1.26
CA THR A 72 14.68 14.51 -2.57
C THR A 72 14.55 15.54 -3.67
N THR A 73 13.72 16.56 -3.47
CA THR A 73 13.45 17.59 -4.46
C THR A 73 14.68 18.46 -4.71
N ASN A 74 15.42 18.84 -3.66
CA ASN A 74 16.69 19.55 -3.82
C ASN A 74 17.69 18.71 -4.62
N LYS A 75 17.85 17.41 -4.32
CA LYS A 75 18.76 16.54 -5.09
C LYS A 75 18.36 16.39 -6.55
N LEU A 76 17.06 16.31 -6.82
CA LEU A 76 16.52 16.23 -8.17
C LEU A 76 16.83 17.52 -8.94
N TRP A 77 16.55 18.67 -8.32
CA TRP A 77 16.87 19.98 -8.87
C TRP A 77 18.36 20.16 -9.13
N ASP A 78 19.19 19.81 -8.15
CA ASP A 78 20.63 19.89 -8.22
C ASP A 78 21.20 19.08 -9.38
N THR A 79 20.61 17.91 -9.63
CA THR A 79 21.03 17.00 -10.70
C THR A 79 20.62 17.52 -12.08
N TRP A 80 19.43 18.12 -12.18
CA TRP A 80 18.96 18.69 -13.45
C TRP A 80 19.72 19.99 -13.80
N ASN A 81 19.97 20.85 -12.82
CA ASN A 81 20.55 22.17 -13.02
C ASN A 81 22.07 22.21 -12.82
N ARG A 82 22.77 21.07 -12.91
CA ARG A 82 24.23 21.01 -12.77
C ARG A 82 24.94 21.99 -13.70
N GLY A 83 25.94 22.68 -13.18
CA GLY A 83 26.76 23.64 -13.92
C GLY A 83 26.12 25.01 -14.11
N ARG A 84 24.85 25.20 -13.70
CA ARG A 84 24.17 26.51 -13.71
C ARG A 84 23.88 27.05 -12.32
N GLN A 85 24.16 26.27 -11.28
CA GLN A 85 23.91 26.68 -9.91
C GLN A 85 25.06 27.51 -9.39
N TRP A 86 24.75 28.54 -8.58
CA TRP A 86 25.78 29.36 -7.94
C TRP A 86 26.82 28.51 -7.21
N LYS A 87 26.40 27.47 -6.49
CA LYS A 87 27.32 26.56 -5.79
C LYS A 87 28.32 25.85 -6.71
N ASP A 88 27.95 25.62 -7.98
CA ASP A 88 28.83 24.98 -8.95
C ASP A 88 29.79 26.00 -9.57
N ILE A 89 29.40 27.28 -9.72
CA ILE A 89 30.21 28.31 -10.40
C ILE A 89 30.94 29.27 -9.46
N LYS A 90 30.57 29.31 -8.17
CA LYS A 90 31.09 30.26 -7.17
C LYS A 90 32.61 30.25 -7.05
N HIS A 91 33.23 29.08 -7.16
CA HIS A 91 34.68 28.93 -7.07
C HIS A 91 35.41 29.80 -8.11
N GLN A 92 34.86 29.95 -9.31
CA GLN A 92 35.47 30.74 -10.39
C GLN A 92 35.47 32.25 -10.11
N TYR A 93 34.57 32.73 -9.24
CA TYR A 93 34.43 34.14 -8.92
C TYR A 93 35.23 34.53 -7.67
N LEU A 94 35.31 33.63 -6.68
CA LEU A 94 36.16 33.86 -5.51
C LEU A 94 37.64 33.88 -5.89
N THR A 95 38.11 32.93 -6.71
CA THR A 95 39.51 32.91 -7.16
C THR A 95 39.88 34.15 -7.97
N LYS A 96 38.98 34.66 -8.82
CA LYS A 96 39.22 35.92 -9.55
C LYS A 96 39.30 37.13 -8.64
N ALA A 97 38.49 37.18 -7.58
CA ALA A 97 38.54 38.28 -6.62
C ALA A 97 39.86 38.26 -5.83
N ASP A 98 40.34 37.08 -5.42
CA ASP A 98 41.63 36.93 -4.74
C ASP A 98 42.80 37.30 -5.68
N GLU A 99 42.73 36.93 -6.97
CA GLU A 99 43.74 37.33 -7.98
C GLU A 99 43.74 38.84 -8.29
N GLU A 100 42.58 39.51 -8.24
CA GLU A 100 42.47 40.97 -8.43
C GLU A 100 42.96 41.79 -7.23
N ASP A 101 42.88 41.26 -6.00
CA ASP A 101 43.35 41.95 -4.77
C ASP A 101 44.88 41.82 -4.58
N ASP A 102 45.53 40.83 -5.20
CA ASP A 102 46.98 40.57 -5.14
C ASP A 102 47.80 41.29 -6.25
N GLU A 103 47.15 41.95 -7.21
CA GLU A 103 47.76 42.84 -8.25
C GLU A 103 47.72 44.33 -7.86
#